data_AF-A0A524ENT4-F1
#
_entry.id   AF-A0A524ENT4-F1
#
_cell.length_a   1.000
_cell.length_b   1.000
_cell.length_c   1.000
_cell.angle_alpha   90.00
_cell.angle_beta   90.00
_cell.angle_gamma   90.00
#
_symmetry.space_group_name_H-M   'P 1'
#
loop_
_entity.id
_entity.type
_entity.pdbx_description
1 polymer ?
#
loop_
_entity_poly.entity_id
_entity_poly.type
_entity_poly.pdbx_seq_one_letter_code
_entity_poly.pdbx_strand_id
1 'polypeptide(L)'
;MATFKIITKKECFFCNKLKAWLAGKDIDYKILDYQDPKDFDDPIMENQTFNALYCDMSACVEGVPIIVKNDKEFFYAELWDLVNNEILEEKAKQIFEI
;
A
#
# COMPACT_ATOMS: atom_id res chain seq x y z
N MET A 1 -7.96 -2.73 -16.78
CA MET A 1 -7.49 -3.44 -15.58
C MET A 1 -6.84 -2.40 -14.69
N ALA A 2 -7.22 -2.36 -13.42
CA ALA A 2 -6.57 -1.45 -12.47
C ALA A 2 -5.19 -2.00 -12.10
N THR A 3 -4.19 -1.13 -12.02
CA THR A 3 -2.84 -1.50 -11.58
C THR A 3 -2.64 -1.02 -10.16
N PHE A 4 -2.18 -1.90 -9.28
CA PHE A 4 -1.93 -1.57 -7.89
C PHE A 4 -0.42 -1.50 -7.60
N LYS A 5 -0.02 -0.53 -6.79
CA LYS A 5 1.32 -0.50 -6.18
C LYS A 5 1.15 -0.51 -4.67
N ILE A 6 1.90 -1.35 -3.99
CA ILE A 6 1.87 -1.47 -2.53
C ILE A 6 3.21 -0.97 -2.01
N ILE A 7 3.18 0.19 -1.40
CA ILE A 7 4.36 0.85 -0.86
C ILE A 7 4.50 0.42 0.58
N THR A 8 5.62 -0.21 0.90
CA THR A 8 5.90 -0.82 2.19
C THR A 8 7.22 -0.32 2.73
N LYS A 9 7.35 -0.22 4.06
CA LYS A 9 8.66 -0.26 4.72
C LYS A 9 9.01 -1.70 5.06
N LYS A 10 10.28 -2.06 4.92
CA LYS A 10 10.82 -3.37 5.29
C LYS A 10 10.27 -3.89 6.62
N GLU A 11 9.82 -5.15 6.63
CA GLU A 11 9.33 -5.91 7.80
C GLU A 11 8.18 -5.29 8.61
N CYS A 12 7.19 -4.66 7.96
CA CYS A 12 6.00 -4.20 8.65
C CYS A 12 4.94 -5.31 8.86
N PHE A 13 4.32 -5.38 10.06
CA PHE A 13 3.31 -6.38 10.41
C PHE A 13 2.12 -6.38 9.45
N PHE A 14 1.55 -5.20 9.22
CA PHE A 14 0.41 -5.02 8.32
C PHE A 14 0.78 -5.29 6.86
N CYS A 15 2.04 -5.04 6.45
CA CYS A 15 2.54 -5.35 5.12
C CYS A 15 2.49 -6.86 4.87
N ASN A 16 2.97 -7.67 5.83
CA ASN A 16 2.93 -9.12 5.72
C ASN A 16 1.49 -9.65 5.69
N LYS A 17 0.60 -9.07 6.51
CA LYS A 17 -0.82 -9.43 6.52
C LYS A 17 -1.51 -9.11 5.19
N LEU A 18 -1.22 -7.96 4.59
CA LEU A 18 -1.75 -7.58 3.29
C LEU A 18 -1.24 -8.51 2.18
N LYS A 19 0.06 -8.80 2.15
CA LYS A 19 0.64 -9.76 1.19
C LYS A 19 -0.01 -11.14 1.32
N ALA A 20 -0.23 -11.61 2.55
CA ALA A 20 -0.90 -12.88 2.79
C ALA A 20 -2.37 -12.87 2.33
N TRP A 21 -3.09 -11.76 2.51
CA TRP A 21 -4.47 -11.64 2.04
C TRP A 21 -4.56 -11.55 0.52
N LEU A 22 -3.59 -10.89 -0.14
CA LEU A 22 -3.50 -10.84 -1.59
C LEU A 22 -3.02 -12.16 -2.21
N ALA A 23 -2.30 -12.99 -1.44
CA ALA A 23 -1.86 -14.30 -1.90
C ALA A 23 -3.08 -15.17 -2.23
N GLY A 24 -3.19 -15.57 -3.50
CA GLY A 24 -4.33 -16.35 -4.01
C GLY A 24 -5.48 -15.52 -4.58
N LYS A 25 -5.33 -14.19 -4.67
CA LYS A 25 -6.26 -13.32 -5.42
C LYS A 25 -5.68 -13.00 -6.79
N ASP A 26 -6.54 -12.92 -7.81
CA ASP A 26 -6.17 -12.53 -9.17
C ASP A 26 -6.07 -11.00 -9.29
N ILE A 27 -5.16 -10.42 -8.52
CA ILE A 27 -4.91 -8.97 -8.48
C ILE A 27 -3.48 -8.73 -8.93
N ASP A 28 -3.32 -7.89 -9.97
CA ASP A 28 -2.01 -7.46 -10.43
C ASP A 28 -1.50 -6.29 -9.56
N TYR A 29 -0.42 -6.52 -8.82
CA TYR A 29 0.18 -5.51 -7.97
C TYR A 29 1.72 -5.58 -7.94
N LYS A 30 2.35 -4.41 -7.82
CA LYS A 30 3.80 -4.28 -7.60
C LYS A 30 4.06 -3.86 -6.16
N ILE A 31 4.95 -4.57 -5.47
CA ILE A 31 5.44 -4.12 -4.15
C ILE A 31 6.63 -3.19 -4.39
N LEU A 32 6.65 -2.06 -3.68
CA LEU A 32 7.76 -1.12 -3.64
C LEU A 32 8.22 -0.98 -2.19
N ASP A 33 9.49 -1.27 -1.91
CA ASP A 33 10.12 -0.99 -0.63
C ASP A 33 10.78 0.39 -0.70
N TYR A 34 10.16 1.39 -0.07
CA TYR A 34 10.66 2.76 -0.15
C TYR A 34 11.98 2.95 0.63
N GLN A 35 12.44 1.96 1.39
CA GLN A 35 13.78 1.98 1.98
C GLN A 35 14.84 1.34 1.08
N ASP A 36 14.45 0.61 0.03
CA ASP A 36 15.39 0.05 -0.93
C ASP A 36 15.71 1.11 -2.00
N PRO A 37 16.96 1.60 -2.09
CA PRO A 37 17.39 2.56 -3.11
C PRO A 37 17.01 2.16 -4.55
N LYS A 38 16.82 0.88 -4.82
CA LYS A 38 16.43 0.36 -6.14
C LYS A 38 14.98 0.69 -6.52
N ASP A 39 14.10 0.89 -5.54
CA ASP A 39 12.69 1.21 -5.77
C ASP A 39 12.44 2.73 -5.82
N PHE A 40 13.47 3.56 -5.57
CA PHE A 40 13.39 5.02 -5.69
C PHE A 40 13.25 5.50 -7.14
N ASP A 41 13.60 4.65 -8.12
CA ASP A 41 13.45 4.96 -9.55
C ASP A 41 12.00 4.75 -10.05
N ASP A 42 11.06 4.34 -9.20
CA ASP A 42 9.65 4.22 -9.61
C ASP A 42 9.02 5.62 -9.82
N PRO A 43 8.29 5.86 -10.93
CA PRO A 43 7.67 7.16 -11.23
C PRO A 43 6.74 7.69 -10.14
N ILE A 44 6.25 6.83 -9.24
CA ILE A 44 5.46 7.26 -8.09
C ILE A 44 6.24 8.20 -7.16
N MET A 45 7.58 8.10 -7.11
CA MET A 45 8.44 8.99 -6.32
C MET A 45 8.49 10.41 -6.89
N GLU A 46 8.12 10.62 -8.15
CA GLU A 46 7.99 11.96 -8.74
C GLU A 46 6.58 12.55 -8.55
N ASN A 47 5.62 11.73 -8.08
CA ASN A 47 4.24 12.17 -7.89
C ASN A 47 4.15 13.12 -6.68
N GLN A 48 3.72 14.36 -6.93
CA GLN A 48 3.64 15.39 -5.89
C GLN A 48 2.66 15.04 -4.77
N THR A 49 1.54 14.38 -5.09
CA THR A 49 0.57 13.92 -4.09
C THR A 49 1.17 12.81 -3.24
N PHE A 50 1.86 11.85 -3.86
CA PHE A 50 2.57 10.82 -3.12
C PHE A 50 3.65 11.42 -2.21
N ASN A 51 4.51 12.31 -2.71
CA ASN A 51 5.55 12.95 -1.91
C ASN A 51 4.99 13.76 -0.74
N ALA A 52 3.90 14.50 -0.96
CA ALA A 52 3.23 15.24 0.10
C ALA A 52 2.67 14.29 1.18
N LEU A 53 1.95 13.24 0.76
CA LEU A 53 1.40 12.23 1.67
C LEU A 53 2.52 11.46 2.39
N TYR A 54 3.57 11.08 1.68
CA TYR A 54 4.68 10.30 2.21
C TYR A 54 5.53 11.10 3.22
N CYS A 55 5.81 12.38 2.97
CA CYS A 55 6.50 13.23 3.93
C CYS A 55 5.67 13.49 5.20
N ASP A 56 4.35 13.56 5.08
CA ASP A 56 3.44 13.71 6.23
C ASP A 56 3.29 12.37 6.98
N MET A 57 3.29 11.27 6.24
CA MET A 57 3.09 9.91 6.72
C MET A 57 4.39 9.12 6.93
N SER A 58 5.57 9.75 6.94
CA SER A 58 6.84 9.03 7.09
C SER A 58 6.94 8.26 8.42
N ALA A 59 6.17 8.68 9.43
CA ALA A 59 5.98 7.95 10.69
C ALA A 59 4.94 6.81 10.60
N CYS A 60 4.04 6.88 9.62
CA CYS A 60 2.91 6.00 9.40
C CYS A 60 3.27 4.80 8.49
N VAL A 61 4.03 5.02 7.41
CA VAL A 61 4.47 3.91 6.53
C VAL A 61 5.41 2.92 7.25
N GLU A 62 5.91 3.27 8.44
CA GLU A 62 6.61 2.33 9.32
C GLU A 62 5.72 1.16 9.77
N GLY A 63 4.43 1.40 9.96
CA GLY A 63 3.49 0.42 10.48
C GLY A 63 2.58 -0.18 9.42
N VAL A 64 2.08 0.64 8.48
CA VAL A 64 0.97 0.26 7.60
C VAL A 64 1.34 0.50 6.13
N PRO A 65 1.06 -0.44 5.21
CA PRO A 65 1.34 -0.26 3.80
C PRO A 65 0.39 0.77 3.16
N ILE A 66 0.89 1.53 2.18
CA ILE A 66 0.07 2.39 1.30
C ILE A 66 -0.26 1.59 0.04
N ILE A 67 -1.53 1.59 -0.36
CA ILE A 67 -1.97 1.05 -1.65
C ILE A 67 -2.24 2.21 -2.59
N VAL A 68 -1.60 2.17 -3.74
CA VAL A 68 -1.78 3.12 -4.83
C VAL A 68 -2.52 2.41 -5.95
N LYS A 69 -3.68 2.93 -6.34
CA LYS A 69 -4.45 2.44 -7.49
C LYS A 69 -4.26 3.40 -8.66
N ASN A 70 -3.83 2.86 -9.80
CA ASN A 70 -3.63 3.57 -11.06
C ASN A 70 -2.74 4.83 -10.94
N ASP A 71 -1.78 4.85 -10.01
CA ASP A 71 -0.92 6.01 -9.69
C ASP A 71 -1.68 7.31 -9.33
N LYS A 72 -2.96 7.20 -8.95
CA LYS A 72 -3.86 8.34 -8.71
C LYS A 72 -4.54 8.30 -7.36
N GLU A 73 -5.04 7.14 -6.95
CA GLU A 73 -5.79 6.97 -5.71
C GLU A 73 -4.89 6.31 -4.67
N PHE A 74 -4.88 6.84 -3.46
CA PHE A 74 -4.02 6.41 -2.37
C PHE A 74 -4.88 5.96 -1.20
N PHE A 75 -4.69 4.72 -0.75
CA PHE A 75 -5.39 4.12 0.38
C PHE A 75 -4.37 3.72 1.44
N TYR A 76 -4.62 4.05 2.70
CA TYR A 76 -3.66 3.83 3.78
C TYR A 76 -4.26 3.06 4.96
N ALA A 77 -4.98 3.74 5.87
CA ALA A 77 -5.55 3.12 7.06
C ALA A 77 -6.96 2.57 6.84
N GLU A 78 -7.62 2.98 5.75
CA GLU A 78 -9.05 2.72 5.51
C GLU A 78 -9.36 1.24 5.25
N LEU A 79 -8.37 0.45 4.84
CA LEU A 79 -8.52 -1.00 4.71
C LEU A 79 -8.27 -1.76 6.02
N TRP A 80 -7.86 -1.07 7.09
CA TRP A 80 -7.41 -1.71 8.33
C TRP A 80 -8.35 -1.38 9.49
N ASP A 81 -8.69 -2.42 10.24
CA ASP A 81 -9.10 -2.27 11.63
C ASP A 81 -7.84 -2.24 12.49
N LEU A 82 -7.40 -1.03 12.85
CA LEU A 82 -6.20 -0.84 13.68
C LEU A 82 -6.39 -1.27 15.13
N VAL A 83 -7.63 -1.47 15.59
CA VAL A 83 -7.92 -1.94 16.96
C VAL A 83 -7.75 -3.45 17.03
N ASN A 84 -8.32 -4.17 16.05
CA ASN A 84 -8.24 -5.63 15.98
C ASN A 84 -7.04 -6.13 15.17
N ASN A 85 -6.28 -5.22 14.56
CA ASN A 85 -5.17 -5.50 13.64
C ASN A 85 -5.58 -6.35 12.43
N GLU A 86 -6.76 -6.13 11.87
CA GLU A 86 -7.35 -6.94 10.78
C GLU A 86 -7.59 -6.15 9.49
N ILE A 87 -7.72 -6.86 8.37
CA ILE A 87 -8.16 -6.25 7.11
C ILE A 87 -9.68 -6.18 7.14
N LEU A 88 -10.21 -5.00 6.86
CA LEU A 88 -11.63 -4.81 6.60
C LEU A 88 -11.95 -5.40 5.22
N GLU A 89 -12.34 -6.67 5.18
CA GLU A 89 -12.66 -7.46 3.97
C GLU A 89 -13.49 -6.67 2.94
N GLU A 90 -14.59 -6.06 3.38
CA GLU A 90 -15.49 -5.32 2.49
C GLU A 90 -14.82 -4.07 1.89
N LYS A 91 -13.98 -3.38 2.66
CA LYS A 91 -13.20 -2.23 2.16
C LYS A 91 -12.11 -2.68 1.21
N ALA A 92 -11.41 -3.77 1.53
CA ALA A 92 -10.38 -4.32 0.67
C ALA A 92 -10.97 -4.78 -0.68
N LYS A 93 -12.11 -5.45 -0.68
CA LYS A 93 -12.84 -5.82 -1.91
C LYS A 93 -13.22 -4.60 -2.75
N GLN A 94 -13.72 -3.54 -2.11
CA GLN A 94 -14.03 -2.27 -2.81
C GLN A 94 -12.79 -1.62 -3.44
N ILE A 95 -11.67 -1.57 -2.71
CA ILE A 95 -10.43 -0.97 -3.19
C ILE A 95 -9.84 -1.76 -4.36
N PHE A 96 -9.78 -3.08 -4.22
CA PHE A 96 -9.19 -3.98 -5.21
C PHE A 96 -10.18 -4.42 -6.32
N GLU A 97 -11.44 -3.98 -6.26
CA GLU A 97 -12.49 -4.25 -7.23
C GLU A 97 -12.76 -5.74 -7.46
N ILE A 98 -12.83 -6.52 -6.37
CA ILE A 98 -13.07 -7.97 -6.37
C ILE A 98 -14.34 -8.39 -5.61
#